data_AF-A0A6P0UPF3-F1
#
_entry.id   AF-A0A6P0UPF3-F1
#
_cell.length_a   1.000
_cell.length_b   1.000
_cell.length_c   1.000
_cell.angle_alpha   90.00
_cell.angle_beta   90.00
_cell.angle_gamma   90.00
#
_symmetry.space_group_name_H-M   'P 1'
#
loop_
_entity.id
_entity.type
_entity.pdbx_description
1 polymer ?
#
loop_
_entity_poly.entity_id
_entity_poly.type
_entity_poly.pdbx_seq_one_letter_code
_entity_poly.pdbx_strand_id
1 'polypeptide(L)'
;MKILKTLFAMAILLVSLTKATAQTDDPLIGKWEVEYKEDNEKSYVIHEFRKEQGVLKCYTVFVKDDKGNGEEYESVAIKDITFKGGSGTGTYMFTHEGEKYEFRARLKLKDHNTLTISYSAWGYVDSETWKRLK
;
A
#
# COMPACT_ATOMS: atom_id res chain seq x y z
N MET A 1 -14.94 20.29 -70.60
CA MET A 1 -13.98 19.53 -69.78
C MET A 1 -13.16 20.48 -68.92
N LYS A 2 -13.40 20.51 -67.60
CA LYS A 2 -12.38 20.47 -66.53
C LYS A 2 -13.12 20.50 -65.20
N ILE A 3 -13.26 19.30 -64.64
CA ILE A 3 -13.96 18.99 -63.40
C ILE A 3 -13.08 19.46 -62.23
N LEU A 4 -13.71 20.25 -61.36
CA LEU A 4 -13.60 20.28 -59.90
C LEU A 4 -12.38 19.55 -59.30
N LYS A 5 -11.39 20.31 -58.80
CA LYS A 5 -10.38 19.77 -57.89
C LYS A 5 -10.86 19.98 -56.45
N THR A 6 -11.46 18.93 -55.91
CA THR A 6 -11.99 18.83 -54.56
C THR A 6 -10.87 18.93 -53.53
N LEU A 7 -10.98 19.87 -52.57
CA LEU A 7 -10.17 19.90 -51.36
C LEU A 7 -10.51 18.67 -50.50
N PHE A 8 -9.54 17.80 -50.25
CA PHE A 8 -9.64 16.78 -49.20
C PHE A 8 -9.13 17.39 -47.88
N ALA A 9 -10.07 17.89 -47.06
CA ALA A 9 -9.80 18.16 -45.65
C ALA A 9 -9.82 16.83 -44.90
N MET A 10 -8.64 16.28 -44.61
CA MET A 10 -8.49 15.06 -43.82
C MET A 10 -8.57 15.45 -42.33
N ALA A 11 -9.79 15.46 -41.79
CA ALA A 11 -10.01 15.59 -40.36
C ALA A 11 -9.56 14.28 -39.67
N ILE A 12 -8.35 14.30 -39.10
CA ILE A 12 -7.88 13.22 -38.23
C ILE A 12 -8.62 13.38 -36.90
N LEU A 13 -9.71 12.62 -36.75
CA LEU A 13 -10.35 12.42 -35.44
C LEU A 13 -9.40 11.59 -34.58
N LEU A 14 -8.58 12.23 -33.75
CA LEU A 14 -7.93 11.59 -32.62
C LEU A 14 -9.02 11.23 -31.62
N VAL A 15 -9.57 10.03 -31.75
CA VAL A 15 -10.36 9.41 -30.68
C VAL A 15 -9.37 9.08 -29.57
N SER A 16 -9.19 10.02 -28.65
CA SER A 16 -8.53 9.77 -27.38
C SER A 16 -9.34 8.67 -26.68
N LEU A 17 -8.89 7.42 -26.75
CA LEU A 17 -9.36 6.38 -25.84
C LEU A 17 -8.89 6.78 -24.44
N THR A 18 -9.69 7.60 -23.76
CA THR A 18 -9.66 7.64 -22.31
C THR A 18 -10.17 6.27 -21.87
N LYS A 19 -9.23 5.33 -21.68
CA LYS A 19 -9.47 4.26 -20.71
C LYS A 19 -9.75 4.98 -19.41
N ALA A 20 -11.01 5.17 -19.10
CA ALA A 20 -11.45 5.39 -17.74
C ALA A 20 -10.97 4.16 -16.98
N THR A 21 -9.74 4.23 -16.46
CA THR A 21 -9.29 3.32 -15.42
C THR A 21 -10.28 3.58 -14.31
N ALA A 22 -11.25 2.67 -14.17
CA ALA A 22 -12.06 2.58 -12.97
C ALA A 22 -11.05 2.59 -11.84
N GLN A 23 -10.95 3.72 -11.16
CA GLN A 23 -10.13 3.87 -9.98
C GLN A 23 -10.88 3.07 -8.92
N THR A 24 -10.70 1.75 -8.95
CA THR A 24 -10.89 0.95 -7.77
C THR A 24 -9.84 1.47 -6.80
N ASP A 25 -10.26 2.42 -5.98
CA ASP A 25 -9.51 2.85 -4.80
C ASP A 25 -9.23 1.57 -4.03
N ASP A 26 -7.97 1.14 -4.09
CA ASP A 26 -7.54 -0.06 -3.40
C ASP A 26 -7.82 0.20 -1.91
N PRO A 27 -8.62 -0.63 -1.24
CA PRO A 27 -9.06 -0.35 0.11
C PRO A 27 -7.89 -0.29 1.09
N LEU A 28 -6.69 -0.72 0.72
CA LEU A 28 -5.50 -0.58 1.56
C LEU A 28 -4.85 0.80 1.44
N ILE A 29 -5.00 1.54 0.33
CA ILE A 29 -4.31 2.82 0.12
C ILE A 29 -4.55 3.78 1.29
N GLY A 30 -3.48 4.47 1.69
CA GLY A 30 -3.48 5.45 2.78
C GLY A 30 -2.62 5.00 3.96
N LYS A 31 -2.71 5.76 5.05
CA LYS A 31 -1.89 5.58 6.25
C LYS A 31 -2.59 4.74 7.31
N TRP A 32 -1.80 3.92 7.98
CA TRP A 32 -2.22 2.98 9.00
C TRP A 32 -1.23 3.00 10.15
N GLU A 33 -1.73 2.94 11.37
CA GLU A 33 -0.93 2.96 12.59
C GLU A 33 -1.06 1.62 13.30
N VAL A 34 0.07 1.07 13.72
CA VAL A 34 0.16 -0.06 14.64
C VAL A 34 0.74 0.41 15.96
N GLU A 35 0.15 -0.07 17.07
CA GLU A 35 0.62 0.19 18.43
C GLU A 35 1.41 -1.03 18.91
N TYR A 36 2.63 -0.80 19.39
CA TYR A 36 3.41 -1.77 20.16
C TYR A 36 3.48 -1.32 21.61
N LYS A 37 3.48 -2.29 22.53
CA LYS A 37 3.59 -2.04 23.97
C LYS A 37 4.67 -2.95 24.56
N GLU A 38 5.69 -2.33 25.13
CA GLU A 38 6.82 -3.00 25.79
C GLU A 38 7.13 -2.24 27.08
N ASP A 39 7.32 -2.95 28.20
CA ASP A 39 7.68 -2.35 29.51
C ASP A 39 6.84 -1.14 29.99
N ASN A 40 5.54 -1.13 29.65
CA ASN A 40 4.57 -0.04 29.88
C ASN A 40 4.78 1.22 29.02
N GLU A 41 5.74 1.21 28.11
CA GLU A 41 5.89 2.21 27.08
C GLU A 41 5.10 1.80 25.83
N LYS A 42 4.61 2.78 25.09
CA LYS A 42 3.94 2.57 23.81
C LYS A 42 4.78 3.21 22.70
N SER A 43 4.91 2.49 21.61
CA SER A 43 5.42 3.02 20.36
C SER A 43 4.39 2.81 19.27
N TYR A 44 4.39 3.71 18.30
CA TYR A 44 3.47 3.68 17.17
C TYR A 44 4.27 3.72 15.89
N VAL A 45 3.98 2.79 14.99
CA VAL A 45 4.57 2.76 13.66
C VAL A 45 3.50 3.10 12.65
N ILE A 46 3.78 4.10 11.81
CA ILE A 46 2.89 4.53 10.74
C ILE A 46 3.39 3.91 9.45
N HIS A 47 2.50 3.13 8.84
CA HIS A 47 2.69 2.56 7.53
C HIS A 47 1.81 3.25 6.49
N GLU A 48 2.30 3.36 5.25
CA GLU A 48 1.55 3.90 4.12
C GLU A 48 1.49 2.89 2.98
N PHE A 49 0.28 2.49 2.60
CA PHE A 49 0.06 1.79 1.35
C PHE A 49 -0.10 2.80 0.22
N ARG A 50 0.75 2.69 -0.80
CA ARG A 50 0.69 3.52 -2.00
C ARG A 50 1.01 2.70 -3.23
N LYS A 51 0.54 3.16 -4.40
CA LYS A 51 0.84 2.54 -5.69
C LYS A 51 2.06 3.19 -6.31
N GLU A 52 3.04 2.38 -6.66
CA GLU A 52 4.20 2.79 -7.45
C GLU A 52 4.14 2.07 -8.79
N GLN A 53 4.04 2.84 -9.87
CA GLN A 53 3.91 2.28 -11.23
C GLN A 53 2.77 1.25 -11.36
N GLY A 54 1.69 1.47 -10.60
CA GLY A 54 0.51 0.58 -10.57
C GLY A 54 0.62 -0.62 -9.62
N VAL A 55 1.77 -0.84 -8.99
CA VAL A 55 1.99 -1.91 -8.02
C VAL A 55 1.78 -1.38 -6.60
N LEU A 56 0.91 -2.04 -5.83
CA LEU A 56 0.69 -1.69 -4.43
C LEU A 56 1.89 -2.13 -3.57
N LYS A 57 2.41 -1.22 -2.76
CA LYS A 57 3.42 -1.47 -1.74
C LYS A 57 3.05 -0.78 -0.45
N CYS A 58 3.57 -1.30 0.65
CA CYS A 58 3.47 -0.70 1.96
C CYS A 58 4.85 -0.25 2.43
N TYR A 59 4.94 0.97 2.93
CA TYR A 59 6.13 1.54 3.52
C TYR A 59 5.89 1.79 5.00
N THR A 60 6.86 1.57 5.85
CA THR A 60 6.96 2.37 7.08
C THR A 60 7.35 3.79 6.64
N VAL A 61 6.71 4.79 7.23
CA VAL A 61 6.95 6.21 6.92
C VAL A 61 7.27 7.06 8.16
N PHE A 62 6.86 6.61 9.35
CA PHE A 62 7.09 7.35 10.59
C PHE A 62 7.04 6.41 11.80
N VAL A 63 7.83 6.71 12.82
CA VAL A 63 7.80 6.02 14.12
C VAL A 63 7.73 7.07 15.22
N LYS A 64 6.88 6.87 16.23
CA LYS A 64 6.73 7.81 17.35
C LYS A 64 6.51 7.12 18.69
N ASP A 65 6.87 7.83 19.74
CA ASP A 65 6.59 7.48 21.14
C ASP A 65 5.13 7.83 21.54
N ASP A 66 4.81 7.57 22.80
CA ASP A 66 3.52 7.88 23.43
C ASP A 66 3.23 9.38 23.59
N LYS A 67 4.26 10.22 23.52
CA LYS A 67 4.17 11.69 23.54
C LYS A 67 4.03 12.27 22.14
N GLY A 68 4.12 11.44 21.10
CA GLY A 68 4.07 11.84 19.70
C GLY A 68 5.39 12.37 19.15
N ASN A 69 6.48 12.28 19.91
CA ASN A 69 7.82 12.56 19.37
C ASN A 69 8.24 11.38 18.50
N GLY A 70 8.75 11.69 17.32
CA GLY A 70 9.05 10.66 16.35
C GLY A 70 9.95 11.14 15.24
N GLU A 71 10.26 10.22 14.34
CA GLU A 71 11.11 10.46 13.19
C GLU A 71 10.51 9.84 11.93
N GLU A 72 10.79 10.49 10.80
CA GLU A 72 10.50 9.92 9.49
C GLU A 72 11.42 8.73 9.23
N TYR A 73 10.83 7.67 8.70
CA TYR A 73 11.53 6.44 8.41
C TYR A 73 10.94 5.86 7.14
N GLU A 74 11.66 5.92 6.02
CA GLU A 74 11.18 5.43 4.73
C GLU A 74 11.78 4.06 4.42
N SER A 75 11.01 3.00 4.63
CA SER A 75 11.44 1.63 4.31
C SER A 75 10.26 0.78 3.88
N VAL A 76 10.49 -0.15 2.96
CA VAL A 76 9.45 -1.08 2.51
C VAL A 76 9.08 -2.00 3.68
N ALA A 77 7.82 -1.98 4.10
CA ALA A 77 7.27 -2.85 5.13
C ALA A 77 6.60 -4.10 4.54
N ILE A 78 5.85 -3.94 3.43
CA ILE A 78 5.20 -5.07 2.73
C ILE A 78 5.30 -4.86 1.21
N LYS A 79 5.80 -5.88 0.51
CA LYS A 79 5.86 -5.93 -0.96
C LYS A 79 5.07 -7.13 -1.52
N ASP A 80 4.99 -7.24 -2.84
CA ASP A 80 4.34 -8.35 -3.56
C ASP A 80 2.88 -8.57 -3.14
N ILE A 81 2.16 -7.46 -2.90
CA ILE A 81 0.82 -7.51 -2.33
C ILE A 81 -0.19 -7.97 -3.38
N THR A 82 -0.93 -9.02 -3.06
CA THR A 82 -2.15 -9.41 -3.77
C THR A 82 -3.32 -9.26 -2.82
N PHE A 83 -4.27 -8.38 -3.14
CA PHE A 83 -5.40 -8.09 -2.26
C PHE A 83 -6.71 -8.00 -3.06
N LYS A 84 -7.71 -8.78 -2.66
CA LYS A 84 -9.03 -8.81 -3.32
C LYS A 84 -10.12 -9.24 -2.33
N GLY A 85 -11.27 -8.59 -2.38
CA GLY A 85 -12.43 -8.97 -1.57
C GLY A 85 -12.18 -8.90 -0.06
N GLY A 86 -11.37 -7.95 0.40
CA GLY A 86 -11.07 -7.74 1.82
C GLY A 86 -10.00 -8.66 2.41
N SER A 87 -9.34 -9.49 1.60
CA SER A 87 -8.23 -10.34 2.05
C SER A 87 -7.12 -10.44 1.02
N GLY A 88 -5.93 -10.83 1.47
CA GLY A 88 -4.77 -10.92 0.59
C GLY A 88 -3.53 -11.47 1.25
N THR A 89 -2.44 -11.42 0.50
CA THR A 89 -1.10 -11.83 0.94
C THR A 89 -0.07 -10.81 0.52
N GLY A 90 1.08 -10.82 1.19
CA GLY A 90 2.25 -10.05 0.80
C GLY A 90 3.50 -10.62 1.46
N THR A 91 4.64 -10.03 1.14
CA THR A 91 5.93 -10.31 1.75
C THR A 91 6.23 -9.21 2.75
N TYR A 92 6.15 -9.52 4.05
CA TYR A 92 6.50 -8.63 5.14
C TYR A 92 8.02 -8.58 5.29
N MET A 93 8.54 -7.37 5.42
CA MET A 93 9.96 -7.06 5.49
C MET A 93 10.31 -6.64 6.91
N PHE A 94 11.23 -7.36 7.54
CA PHE A 94 11.75 -7.03 8.87
C PHE A 94 13.25 -6.78 8.77
N THR A 95 13.75 -5.71 9.39
CA THR A 95 15.19 -5.42 9.44
C THR A 95 15.64 -5.42 10.89
N HIS A 96 16.64 -6.23 11.21
CA HIS A 96 17.23 -6.31 12.53
C HIS A 96 18.74 -6.45 12.39
N GLU A 97 19.49 -5.64 13.13
CA GLU A 97 20.97 -5.61 13.08
C GLU A 97 21.55 -5.46 11.66
N GLY A 98 20.82 -4.78 10.76
CA GLY A 98 21.22 -4.59 9.36
C GLY A 98 20.89 -5.77 8.43
N GLU A 99 20.44 -6.89 8.97
CA GLU A 99 19.95 -8.02 8.19
C GLU A 99 18.47 -7.84 7.82
N LYS A 100 18.12 -8.25 6.60
CA LYS A 100 16.75 -8.20 6.08
C LYS A 100 16.15 -9.59 6.07
N TYR A 101 14.99 -9.71 6.70
CA TYR A 101 14.19 -10.92 6.76
C TYR A 101 12.88 -10.72 6.02
N GLU A 102 12.43 -11.77 5.34
CA GLU A 102 11.21 -11.76 4.55
C GLU A 102 10.28 -12.86 5.03
N PHE A 103 9.04 -12.49 5.37
CA PHE A 103 8.03 -13.42 5.85
C PHE A 103 6.78 -13.33 5.00
N ARG A 104 6.15 -14.48 4.73
CA ARG A 104 4.84 -14.46 4.10
C ARG A 104 3.80 -13.94 5.09
N ALA A 105 3.13 -12.86 4.72
CA ALA A 105 2.05 -12.27 5.49
C ALA A 105 0.68 -12.51 4.84
N ARG A 106 -0.34 -12.61 5.70
CA ARG A 106 -1.75 -12.59 5.36
C ARG A 106 -2.33 -11.24 5.78
N LEU A 107 -3.07 -10.61 4.88
CA LEU A 107 -3.72 -9.32 5.09
C LEU A 107 -5.22 -9.57 5.15
N LYS A 108 -5.91 -9.05 6.16
CA LYS A 108 -7.36 -9.14 6.29
C LYS A 108 -7.96 -7.84 6.77
N LEU A 109 -8.78 -7.22 5.93
CA LEU A 109 -9.57 -6.06 6.30
C LEU A 109 -10.77 -6.54 7.11
N LYS A 110 -10.82 -6.18 8.40
CA LYS A 110 -11.97 -6.47 9.27
C LYS A 110 -13.12 -5.50 8.99
N ASP A 111 -12.76 -4.24 8.76
CA ASP A 111 -13.64 -3.14 8.36
C ASP A 111 -12.80 -2.06 7.66
N HIS A 112 -13.44 -1.00 7.16
CA HIS A 112 -12.76 0.07 6.41
C HIS A 112 -11.60 0.75 7.17
N ASN A 113 -11.54 0.67 8.50
CA ASN A 113 -10.52 1.29 9.35
C ASN A 113 -9.65 0.29 10.13
N THR A 114 -9.88 -1.01 9.97
CA THR A 114 -9.14 -2.03 10.73
C THR A 114 -8.59 -3.10 9.79
N LEU A 115 -7.26 -3.16 9.72
CA LEU A 115 -6.51 -4.17 8.98
C LEU A 115 -5.79 -5.09 9.97
N THR A 116 -5.78 -6.38 9.70
CA THR A 116 -4.96 -7.34 10.44
C THR A 116 -3.90 -7.90 9.50
N ILE A 117 -2.65 -7.84 9.95
CA ILE A 117 -1.50 -8.48 9.31
C ILE A 117 -1.14 -9.69 10.15
N SER A 118 -0.93 -10.84 9.54
CA SER A 118 -0.50 -12.05 10.27
C SER A 118 0.60 -12.75 9.53
N TYR A 119 1.67 -13.11 10.23
CA TYR A 119 2.87 -13.73 9.66
C TYR A 119 3.38 -14.83 10.59
N SER A 120 4.31 -15.64 10.07
CA SER A 120 5.08 -16.56 10.90
C SER A 120 6.56 -16.30 10.70
N ALA A 121 7.27 -16.11 11.81
CA ALA A 121 8.70 -15.84 11.86
C ALA A 121 9.32 -16.80 12.88
N TRP A 122 10.38 -17.51 12.48
CA TRP A 122 11.14 -18.43 13.34
C TRP A 122 10.30 -19.46 14.10
N GLY A 123 9.23 -19.97 13.48
CA GLY A 123 8.32 -20.95 14.09
C GLY A 123 7.24 -20.35 14.99
N TYR A 124 7.28 -19.05 15.24
CA TYR A 124 6.25 -18.32 15.96
C TYR A 124 5.24 -17.73 14.98
N VAL A 125 3.98 -17.67 15.41
CA VAL A 125 2.89 -17.04 14.66
C VAL A 125 2.50 -15.77 15.40
N ASP A 126 2.46 -14.66 14.67
CA ASP A 126 2.14 -13.37 15.23
C ASP A 126 1.11 -12.64 14.35
N SER A 127 0.45 -11.64 14.93
CA SER A 127 -0.49 -10.79 14.24
C SER A 127 -0.53 -9.37 14.78
N GLU A 128 -0.50 -8.41 13.87
CA GLU A 128 -0.63 -7.00 14.15
C GLU A 128 -2.02 -6.50 13.76
N THR A 129 -2.56 -5.56 14.54
CA THR A 129 -3.80 -4.85 14.21
C THR A 129 -3.48 -3.41 13.89
N TRP A 130 -3.73 -3.03 12.65
CA TRP A 130 -3.44 -1.71 12.13
C TRP A 130 -4.74 -0.90 12.03
N LYS A 131 -4.69 0.33 12.51
CA LYS A 131 -5.81 1.29 12.48
C LYS A 131 -5.57 2.35 11.43
N ARG A 132 -6.55 2.60 10.57
CA ARG A 132 -6.43 3.64 9.55
C ARG A 132 -6.33 5.01 10.21
N LEU A 133 -5.38 5.81 9.76
CA LEU A 133 -5.29 7.23 10.08
C LEU A 133 -6.17 8.03 9.10
N LYS A 134 -6.99 8.93 9.66
CA LYS A 134 -7.88 9.81 8.89
C LYS A 134 -7.15 11.00 8.30
#